data_AF-A0A9E4ZVD0-F1
#
_entry.id   AF-A0A9E4ZVD0-F1
#
_cell.length_a   1.000
_cell.length_b   1.000
_cell.length_c   1.000
_cell.angle_alpha   90.00
_cell.angle_beta   90.00
_cell.angle_gamma   90.00
#
_symmetry.space_group_name_H-M   'P 1'
#
loop_
_entity.id
_entity.type
_entity.pdbx_description
1 polymer ?
#
loop_
_entity_poly.entity_id
_entity_poly.type
_entity_poly.pdbx_seq_one_letter_code
_entity_poly.pdbx_strand_id
1 'polypeptide(L)'
;MVQLIKTSVKCYKKRAKKTVGGKQKVYEYNQYLIPLKRSDNLECKEGVLIIPEKYFKELFGVEDTWAVKEYLSKLKGYEMSIEGYKKEFKELELRYQKEFKDLEWKHSELSKSYKELFSKHTKATKLYKMDTSKLQELETKTEELAKQLEIKEIEYKKLKEDYDMVLSRDAIIGEQLKPDENKGDEDKDFWSMIKNRLGKKELASKDE
;
A
#
# COMPACT_ATOMS: atom_id res chain seq x y z
N MET A 1 1.09 -19.83 69.81
CA MET A 1 1.62 -18.68 69.05
C MET A 1 3.09 -18.53 69.37
N VAL A 2 3.96 -18.69 68.39
CA VAL A 2 5.41 -18.62 68.60
C VAL A 2 5.85 -17.17 68.68
N GLN A 3 6.54 -16.79 69.76
CA GLN A 3 7.07 -15.43 69.92
C GLN A 3 8.35 -15.30 69.09
N LEU A 4 8.21 -14.81 67.86
CA LEU A 4 9.35 -14.40 67.04
C LEU A 4 9.87 -13.06 67.56
N ILE A 5 11.09 -13.05 68.09
CA ILE A 5 11.72 -11.81 68.57
C ILE A 5 12.46 -11.17 67.39
N LYS A 6 11.85 -10.14 66.79
CA LYS A 6 12.53 -9.27 65.82
C LYS A 6 13.50 -8.37 66.58
N THR A 7 14.79 -8.55 66.35
CA THR A 7 15.82 -7.68 66.94
C THR A 7 16.83 -7.28 65.88
N SER A 8 17.58 -6.21 66.14
CA SER A 8 18.74 -5.84 65.32
C SER A 8 20.02 -6.31 66.01
N VAL A 9 21.04 -6.66 65.23
CA VAL A 9 22.38 -6.98 65.77
C VAL A 9 22.94 -5.75 66.47
N LYS A 10 22.94 -5.78 67.81
CA LYS A 10 23.57 -4.73 68.63
C LYS A 10 25.06 -5.00 68.74
N CYS A 11 25.87 -4.07 68.26
CA CYS A 11 27.32 -4.15 68.32
C CYS A 11 27.89 -2.87 68.96
N TYR A 12 29.06 -2.99 69.57
CA TYR A 12 29.86 -1.86 70.02
C TYR A 12 31.31 -2.04 69.61
N LYS A 13 32.02 -0.93 69.45
CA LYS A 13 33.44 -0.95 69.08
C LYS A 13 34.28 -1.15 70.32
N LYS A 14 35.04 -2.24 70.37
CA LYS A 14 36.01 -2.52 71.43
C LYS A 14 37.40 -2.16 70.94
N ARG A 15 38.12 -1.37 71.74
CA ARG A 15 39.52 -1.00 71.50
C ARG A 15 40.42 -1.86 72.37
N ALA A 16 41.33 -2.61 71.75
CA ALA A 16 42.36 -3.35 72.44
C ALA A 16 43.74 -2.78 72.09
N LYS A 17 44.49 -2.40 73.11
CA LYS A 17 45.89 -2.01 72.96
C LYS A 17 46.73 -3.29 72.98
N LYS A 18 47.47 -3.56 71.91
CA LYS A 18 48.41 -4.68 71.84
C LYS A 18 49.79 -4.14 71.50
N THR A 19 50.81 -4.62 72.20
CA THR A 19 52.20 -4.32 71.88
C THR A 19 52.66 -5.28 70.79
N VAL A 20 52.97 -4.75 69.61
CA VAL A 20 53.44 -5.55 68.46
C VAL A 20 54.75 -4.94 67.98
N GLY A 21 55.85 -5.67 68.12
CA GLY A 21 57.20 -5.19 67.75
C GLY A 21 57.66 -3.99 68.59
N GLY A 22 57.42 -4.00 69.90
CA GLY A 22 57.85 -2.94 70.83
C GLY A 22 57.02 -1.64 70.80
N LYS A 23 56.09 -1.48 69.86
CA LYS A 23 55.17 -0.34 69.79
C LYS A 23 53.75 -0.76 70.19
N GLN A 24 53.08 0.05 71.00
CA GLN A 24 51.65 -0.15 71.30
C GLN A 24 50.81 0.26 70.10
N LYS A 25 50.04 -0.68 69.55
CA LYS A 25 49.03 -0.45 68.51
C LYS A 25 47.64 -0.62 69.11
N VAL A 26 46.72 0.28 68.77
CA VAL A 26 45.31 0.19 69.16
C VAL A 26 44.55 -0.47 68.02
N TYR A 27 43.94 -1.63 68.30
CA TYR A 27 43.07 -2.34 67.38
C TYR A 27 41.62 -2.11 67.78
N GLU A 28 40.79 -1.73 66.82
CA GLU A 28 39.34 -1.58 67.00
C GLU A 28 38.64 -2.75 66.31
N TYR A 29 37.75 -3.43 67.02
CA TYR A 29 36.94 -4.51 66.45
C TYR A 29 35.52 -4.44 67.00
N ASN A 30 34.56 -4.93 66.21
CA ASN A 30 33.17 -5.01 66.62
C ASN A 30 32.99 -6.15 67.63
N GLN A 31 32.42 -5.86 68.79
CA GLN A 31 31.95 -6.85 69.73
C GLN A 31 30.42 -6.86 69.71
N TYR A 32 29.85 -8.03 69.47
CA TYR A 32 28.40 -8.24 69.43
C TYR A 32 27.85 -8.48 70.84
N LEU A 33 26.68 -7.93 71.12
CA LEU A 33 25.94 -8.17 72.37
C LEU A 33 25.21 -9.51 72.37
N ILE A 34 25.06 -10.13 71.19
CA ILE A 34 24.48 -11.46 71.01
C ILE A 34 25.64 -12.46 70.89
N PRO A 35 25.59 -13.62 71.56
CA PRO A 35 26.60 -14.66 71.42
C PRO A 35 26.53 -15.27 70.02
N LEU A 36 27.32 -14.72 69.09
CA LEU A 36 27.49 -15.22 67.73
C LEU A 36 28.65 -16.21 67.66
N LYS A 37 28.55 -17.22 66.80
CA LYS A 37 29.69 -18.09 66.48
C LYS A 37 30.70 -17.28 65.65
N ARG A 38 31.98 -17.65 65.70
CA ARG A 38 33.02 -17.01 64.87
C ARG A 38 32.75 -17.13 63.36
N SER A 39 31.94 -18.11 62.96
CA SER A 39 31.48 -18.31 61.57
C SER A 39 30.39 -17.33 61.15
N ASP A 40 29.71 -16.70 62.10
CA ASP A 40 28.56 -15.86 61.83
C ASP A 40 29.08 -14.45 61.50
N ASN A 41 29.01 -14.08 60.22
CA ASN A 41 29.44 -12.78 59.72
C ASN A 41 28.22 -11.88 59.52
N LEU A 42 27.65 -11.38 60.61
CA LEU A 42 26.49 -10.48 60.59
C LEU A 42 26.94 -9.02 60.66
N GLU A 43 26.26 -8.14 59.93
CA GLU A 43 26.54 -6.72 59.95
C GLU A 43 25.89 -6.03 61.16
N CYS A 44 26.56 -5.00 61.67
CA CYS A 44 26.00 -4.14 62.70
C CYS A 44 24.67 -3.51 62.22
N LYS A 45 23.61 -3.61 63.04
CA LYS A 45 22.24 -3.17 62.73
C LYS A 45 21.46 -4.04 61.72
N GLU A 46 22.01 -5.16 61.28
CA GLU A 46 21.27 -6.12 60.47
C GLU A 46 20.04 -6.65 61.24
N GLY A 47 18.91 -6.79 60.55
CA GLY A 47 17.67 -7.30 61.15
C GLY A 47 17.72 -8.80 61.28
N VAL A 48 17.65 -9.32 62.51
CA VAL A 48 17.72 -10.74 62.81
C VAL A 48 16.47 -11.23 63.52
N LEU A 49 16.05 -12.43 63.14
CA LEU A 49 14.97 -13.17 63.79
C LEU A 49 15.59 -14.19 64.74
N ILE A 50 15.36 -14.01 66.03
CA ILE A 50 15.81 -14.96 67.05
C ILE A 50 14.65 -15.91 67.33
N ILE A 51 14.86 -17.19 67.04
CA ILE A 51 13.92 -18.27 67.32
C ILE A 51 14.47 -19.06 68.52
N PRO A 52 13.79 -19.05 69.69
CA PRO A 52 14.20 -19.88 70.81
C PRO A 52 14.13 -21.36 70.43
N GLU A 53 15.14 -22.13 70.83
CA GLU A 53 15.34 -23.52 70.42
C GLU A 53 14.13 -24.43 70.70
N LYS A 54 13.39 -24.16 71.79
CA LYS A 54 12.15 -24.85 72.15
C LYS A 54 11.08 -24.77 71.06
N TYR A 55 10.99 -23.63 70.38
CA TYR A 55 10.01 -23.40 69.33
C TYR A 55 10.53 -23.78 67.94
N PHE A 56 11.83 -24.06 67.79
CA PHE A 56 12.40 -24.45 66.51
C PHE A 56 11.82 -25.78 66.03
N LYS A 57 11.73 -26.77 66.94
CA LYS A 57 11.10 -28.07 66.66
C LYS A 57 9.62 -27.94 66.33
N GLU A 58 8.91 -27.06 67.04
CA GLU A 58 7.46 -26.84 66.86
C GLU A 58 7.13 -26.08 65.56
N LEU A 59 8.01 -25.15 65.14
CA LEU A 59 7.85 -24.37 63.90
C LEU A 59 8.17 -25.16 62.63
N PHE A 60 9.27 -25.91 62.66
CA PHE A 60 9.79 -26.56 61.46
C PHE A 60 9.49 -28.05 61.41
N GLY A 61 9.00 -28.65 62.50
CA GLY A 61 8.70 -30.09 62.57
C GLY A 61 9.92 -30.99 62.40
N VAL A 62 11.13 -30.42 62.45
CA VAL A 62 12.40 -31.12 62.23
C VAL A 62 13.34 -30.81 63.39
N GLU A 63 13.96 -31.86 63.94
CA GLU A 63 14.92 -31.71 65.05
C GLU A 63 16.25 -31.13 64.60
N ASP A 64 16.64 -31.37 63.35
CA ASP A 64 17.93 -30.98 62.80
C ASP A 64 17.88 -29.66 62.04
N THR A 65 18.68 -28.70 62.52
CA THR A 65 18.95 -27.42 61.82
C THR A 65 19.53 -27.59 60.41
N TRP A 66 20.09 -28.76 60.10
CA TRP A 66 20.62 -29.10 58.77
C TRP A 66 19.53 -29.16 57.69
N ALA A 67 18.40 -29.83 57.97
CA ALA A 67 17.32 -29.96 57.00
C ALA A 67 16.76 -28.58 56.61
N VAL A 68 16.57 -27.70 57.60
CA VAL A 68 16.13 -26.32 57.36
C VAL A 68 17.13 -25.53 56.50
N LYS A 69 18.44 -25.71 56.72
CA LYS A 69 19.47 -25.10 55.86
C LYS A 69 19.41 -25.62 54.41
N GLU A 70 19.15 -26.90 54.22
CA GLU A 70 19.01 -27.48 52.87
C GLU A 70 17.78 -26.91 52.15
N TYR A 71 16.64 -26.80 52.83
CA TYR A 71 15.44 -26.16 52.29
C TYR A 71 15.68 -24.69 51.94
N LEU A 72 16.33 -23.93 52.82
CA LEU A 72 16.69 -22.53 52.53
C LEU A 72 17.64 -22.41 51.34
N SER A 73 18.58 -23.34 51.20
CA SER A 73 19.49 -23.35 50.04
C SER A 73 18.73 -23.64 48.74
N LYS A 74 17.77 -24.57 48.75
CA LYS A 74 16.87 -24.82 47.61
C LYS A 74 16.01 -23.60 47.28
N LEU A 75 15.42 -22.95 48.29
CA LEU A 75 14.64 -21.72 48.13
C LEU A 75 15.45 -20.58 47.50
N LYS A 76 16.70 -20.39 47.95
CA LYS A 76 17.61 -19.42 47.35
C LYS A 76 17.94 -19.75 45.89
N GLY A 77 18.07 -21.03 45.56
CA GLY A 77 18.20 -21.50 44.18
C GLY A 77 16.98 -21.16 43.32
N TYR A 78 15.76 -21.38 43.84
CA TYR A 78 14.52 -20.99 43.16
C TYR A 78 14.38 -19.47 43.00
N GLU A 79 14.82 -18.68 43.99
CA GLU A 79 14.81 -17.22 43.88
C GLU A 79 15.75 -16.74 42.76
N MET A 80 16.95 -17.30 42.67
CA MET A 80 17.87 -17.01 41.57
C MET A 80 17.31 -17.40 40.20
N SER A 81 16.61 -18.53 40.09
CA SER A 81 16.00 -18.95 38.82
C SER A 81 14.81 -18.07 38.43
N ILE A 82 13.96 -17.68 39.39
CA ILE A 82 12.86 -16.72 39.18
C ILE A 82 13.41 -15.37 38.68
N GLU A 83 14.50 -14.90 39.28
CA GLU A 83 15.17 -13.66 38.84
C GLU A 83 15.69 -13.78 37.41
N GLY A 84 16.21 -14.95 37.02
CA GLY A 84 16.61 -15.28 35.66
C GLY A 84 15.45 -15.20 34.68
N TYR A 85 14.35 -15.91 34.96
CA TYR A 85 13.16 -15.90 34.11
C TYR A 85 12.57 -14.49 33.98
N LYS A 86 12.52 -13.69 35.05
CA LYS A 86 12.05 -12.30 34.98
C LYS A 86 12.84 -11.46 33.99
N LYS A 87 14.16 -11.63 33.94
CA LYS A 87 15.02 -10.92 32.96
C LYS A 87 14.72 -11.37 31.54
N GLU A 88 14.64 -12.68 31.33
CA GLU A 88 14.28 -13.25 30.02
C GLU A 88 12.91 -12.75 29.54
N PHE A 89 11.89 -12.76 30.40
CA PHE A 89 10.56 -12.25 30.08
C PHE A 89 10.59 -10.77 29.71
N LYS A 90 11.37 -9.95 30.43
CA LYS A 90 11.52 -8.52 30.14
C LYS A 90 12.21 -8.27 28.80
N GLU A 91 13.22 -9.07 28.46
CA GLU A 91 13.87 -9.01 27.15
C GLU A 91 12.93 -9.44 26.02
N LEU A 92 12.14 -10.50 26.26
CA LEU A 92 11.11 -10.96 25.33
C LEU A 92 10.06 -9.88 25.07
N GLU A 93 9.56 -9.24 26.14
CA GLU A 93 8.58 -8.15 26.05
C GLU A 93 9.13 -6.97 25.23
N LEU A 94 10.39 -6.59 25.47
CA LEU A 94 11.05 -5.53 24.72
C LEU A 94 11.19 -5.88 23.23
N ARG A 95 11.48 -7.15 22.92
CA ARG A 95 11.57 -7.64 21.54
C ARG A 95 10.21 -7.59 20.85
N TYR A 96 9.17 -8.11 21.50
CA TYR A 96 7.80 -8.06 20.97
C TYR A 96 7.31 -6.64 20.75
N GLN A 97 7.59 -5.71 21.65
CA GLN A 97 7.22 -4.30 21.47
C GLN A 97 7.90 -3.68 20.25
N LYS A 98 9.17 -4.02 19.96
CA LYS A 98 9.87 -3.55 18.76
C LYS A 98 9.26 -4.14 17.50
N GLU A 99 9.09 -5.46 17.46
CA GLU A 99 8.48 -6.17 16.33
C GLU A 99 7.07 -5.64 16.03
N PHE A 100 6.28 -5.38 17.07
CA PHE A 100 4.94 -4.84 16.93
C PHE A 100 4.94 -3.45 16.30
N LYS A 101 5.81 -2.54 16.79
CA LYS A 101 5.96 -1.20 16.20
C LYS A 101 6.41 -1.25 14.74
N ASP A 102 7.34 -2.15 14.41
CA ASP A 102 7.80 -2.34 13.03
C ASP A 102 6.66 -2.86 12.14
N LEU A 103 5.84 -3.80 12.64
CA LEU A 103 4.65 -4.28 11.92
C LEU A 103 3.62 -3.18 11.70
N GLU A 104 3.32 -2.38 12.73
CA GLU A 104 2.39 -1.25 12.62
C GLU A 104 2.86 -0.25 11.56
N TRP A 105 4.16 0.06 11.54
CA TRP A 105 4.74 0.94 10.53
C TRP A 105 4.61 0.38 9.13
N LYS A 106 5.00 -0.90 8.92
CA LYS A 106 4.85 -1.59 7.62
C LYS A 106 3.40 -1.62 7.15
N HIS A 107 2.46 -1.90 8.06
CA HIS A 107 1.04 -1.91 7.75
C HIS A 107 0.52 -0.52 7.34
N SER A 108 0.98 0.54 8.03
CA SER A 108 0.63 1.92 7.68
C SER A 108 1.15 2.30 6.29
N GLU A 109 2.39 1.94 5.97
CA GLU A 109 2.99 2.21 4.66
C GLU A 109 2.29 1.42 3.54
N LEU A 110 2.01 0.13 3.77
CA LEU A 110 1.25 -0.71 2.84
C LEU A 110 -0.18 -0.19 2.61
N SER A 111 -0.84 0.29 3.67
CA SER A 111 -2.18 0.87 3.55
C SER A 111 -2.17 2.15 2.70
N LYS A 112 -1.15 2.99 2.85
CA LYS A 112 -0.98 4.21 2.03
C LYS A 112 -0.72 3.86 0.57
N SER A 113 0.21 2.93 0.30
CA SER A 113 0.51 2.52 -1.07
C SER A 113 -0.68 1.87 -1.75
N TYR A 114 -1.45 1.03 -1.04
CA TYR A 114 -2.68 0.45 -1.54
C TYR A 114 -3.72 1.51 -1.92
N LYS A 115 -3.97 2.50 -1.04
CA LYS A 115 -4.91 3.59 -1.33
C LYS A 115 -4.49 4.40 -2.55
N GLU A 116 -3.19 4.69 -2.68
CA GLU A 116 -2.67 5.40 -3.84
C GLU A 116 -2.86 4.58 -5.12
N LEU A 117 -2.49 3.29 -5.10
CA LEU A 117 -2.64 2.38 -6.23
C LEU A 117 -4.11 2.24 -6.64
N PHE A 118 -5.01 2.07 -5.68
CA PHE A 118 -6.44 1.98 -5.91
C PHE A 118 -6.99 3.25 -6.56
N SER A 119 -6.54 4.42 -6.10
CA SER A 119 -6.93 5.70 -6.70
C SER A 119 -6.45 5.84 -8.16
N LYS A 120 -5.21 5.40 -8.45
CA LYS A 120 -4.64 5.39 -9.81
C LYS A 120 -5.39 4.41 -10.70
N HIS A 121 -5.66 3.20 -10.22
CA HIS A 121 -6.44 2.19 -10.93
C HIS A 121 -7.84 2.72 -11.28
N THR A 122 -8.53 3.33 -10.31
CA THR A 122 -9.86 3.91 -10.53
C THR A 122 -9.86 5.00 -11.61
N LYS A 123 -8.84 5.86 -11.63
CA LYS A 123 -8.68 6.88 -12.68
C LYS A 123 -8.39 6.24 -14.04
N ALA A 124 -7.49 5.25 -14.09
CA ALA A 124 -7.16 4.53 -15.31
C ALA A 124 -8.38 3.79 -15.89
N THR A 125 -9.20 3.14 -15.06
CA THR A 125 -10.43 2.47 -15.51
C THR A 125 -11.43 3.48 -16.10
N LYS A 126 -11.55 4.69 -15.53
CA LYS A 126 -12.41 5.73 -16.10
C LYS A 126 -11.93 6.21 -17.46
N LEU A 127 -10.62 6.43 -17.61
CA LEU A 127 -10.01 6.81 -18.89
C LEU A 127 -10.23 5.70 -19.93
N TYR A 128 -9.95 4.45 -19.57
CA TYR A 128 -10.18 3.30 -20.43
C TYR A 128 -11.62 3.25 -20.94
N LYS A 129 -12.62 3.42 -20.05
CA LYS A 129 -14.03 3.46 -20.45
C LYS A 129 -14.36 4.60 -21.41
N MET A 130 -13.78 5.79 -21.19
CA MET A 130 -13.97 6.92 -22.10
C MET A 130 -13.34 6.65 -23.47
N ASP A 131 -12.13 6.10 -23.50
CA ASP A 131 -11.45 5.78 -24.75
C ASP A 131 -12.15 4.65 -25.51
N THR A 132 -12.65 3.62 -24.82
CA THR A 132 -13.48 2.57 -25.47
C THR A 132 -14.77 3.14 -26.05
N SER A 133 -15.42 4.10 -25.38
CA SER A 133 -16.63 4.74 -25.91
C SER A 133 -16.31 5.57 -27.16
N LYS A 134 -15.21 6.32 -27.14
CA LYS A 134 -14.75 7.09 -28.31
C LYS A 134 -14.38 6.17 -29.48
N LEU A 135 -13.73 5.04 -29.20
CA LEU A 135 -13.42 4.05 -30.24
C LEU A 135 -14.70 3.52 -30.90
N GLN A 136 -15.71 3.16 -30.11
CA GLN A 136 -17.01 2.73 -30.65
C GLN A 136 -17.69 3.82 -31.49
N GLU A 137 -17.67 5.08 -31.03
CA GLU A 137 -18.22 6.20 -31.80
C GLU A 137 -17.44 6.48 -33.10
N LEU A 138 -16.12 6.27 -33.10
CA LEU A 138 -15.30 6.41 -34.29
C LEU A 138 -15.54 5.25 -35.27
N GLU A 139 -15.66 4.02 -34.77
CA GLU A 139 -16.01 2.83 -35.55
C GLU A 139 -17.34 3.03 -36.27
N THR A 140 -18.40 3.46 -35.56
CA THR A 140 -19.71 3.72 -36.19
C THR A 140 -19.63 4.81 -37.26
N LYS A 141 -18.92 5.91 -36.99
CA LYS A 141 -18.71 6.97 -37.99
C LYS A 141 -17.95 6.47 -39.22
N THR A 142 -16.94 5.62 -39.03
CA THR A 142 -16.20 5.05 -40.16
C THR A 142 -17.07 4.12 -41.00
N GLU A 143 -17.94 3.32 -40.38
CA GLU A 143 -18.92 2.48 -41.08
C GLU A 143 -19.95 3.32 -41.85
N GLU A 144 -20.45 4.41 -41.25
CA GLU A 144 -21.37 5.33 -41.90
C GLU A 144 -20.74 6.03 -43.11
N LEU A 145 -19.50 6.52 -42.96
CA LEU A 145 -18.76 7.15 -44.05
C LEU A 145 -18.44 6.17 -45.17
N ALA A 146 -18.11 4.91 -44.84
CA ALA A 146 -17.90 3.87 -45.83
C ALA A 146 -19.17 3.63 -46.68
N LYS A 147 -20.34 3.51 -46.03
CA LYS A 147 -21.63 3.40 -46.74
C LYS A 147 -21.94 4.62 -47.61
N GLN A 148 -21.66 5.82 -47.11
CA GLN A 148 -21.85 7.05 -47.90
C GLN A 148 -20.92 7.11 -49.12
N LEU A 149 -19.67 6.65 -48.98
CA LEU A 149 -18.73 6.54 -50.09
C LEU A 149 -19.21 5.54 -51.13
N GLU A 150 -19.67 4.35 -50.72
CA GLU A 150 -20.23 3.34 -51.63
C GLU A 150 -21.41 3.90 -52.44
N ILE A 151 -22.32 4.63 -51.80
CA ILE A 151 -23.46 5.28 -52.49
C ILE A 151 -22.96 6.29 -53.51
N LYS A 152 -22.05 7.18 -53.13
CA LYS A 152 -21.48 8.19 -54.04
C LYS A 152 -20.72 7.57 -55.21
N GLU A 153 -20.02 6.47 -54.99
CA GLU A 153 -19.35 5.73 -56.06
C GLU A 153 -20.35 5.16 -57.08
N ILE A 154 -21.49 4.63 -56.61
CA ILE A 154 -22.58 4.17 -57.49
C ILE A 154 -23.18 5.34 -58.26
N GLU A 155 -23.47 6.46 -57.60
CA GLU A 155 -23.98 7.68 -58.25
C GLU A 155 -23.02 8.22 -59.31
N TYR A 156 -21.72 8.26 -59.00
CA TYR A 156 -20.68 8.69 -59.93
C TYR A 156 -20.60 7.76 -61.15
N LYS A 157 -20.69 6.43 -60.96
CA LYS A 157 -20.71 5.47 -62.07
C LYS A 157 -21.92 5.68 -62.98
N LYS A 158 -23.12 5.84 -62.42
CA LYS A 158 -24.35 6.14 -63.20
C LYS A 158 -24.22 7.45 -63.98
N LEU A 159 -23.77 8.51 -63.32
CA LEU A 159 -23.59 9.82 -63.97
C LEU A 159 -22.56 9.75 -65.11
N LYS A 160 -21.50 8.95 -64.93
CA LYS A 160 -20.50 8.71 -65.98
C LYS A 160 -21.09 7.95 -67.16
N GLU A 161 -21.86 6.89 -66.91
CA GLU A 161 -22.57 6.14 -67.95
C GLU A 161 -23.54 7.05 -68.72
N ASP A 162 -24.32 7.87 -68.02
CA ASP A 162 -25.23 8.85 -68.62
C ASP A 162 -24.48 9.88 -69.48
N TYR A 163 -23.34 10.38 -69.00
CA TYR A 163 -22.49 11.31 -69.74
C TYR A 163 -21.92 10.67 -71.02
N ASP A 164 -21.41 9.44 -70.93
CA ASP A 164 -20.89 8.70 -72.08
C ASP A 164 -22.01 8.39 -73.10
N MET A 165 -23.25 8.12 -72.65
CA MET A 165 -24.42 8.00 -73.51
C MET A 165 -24.79 9.31 -74.22
N VAL A 166 -24.75 10.45 -73.52
CA VAL A 166 -24.99 11.77 -74.13
C VAL A 166 -23.92 12.08 -75.17
N LEU A 167 -22.64 11.86 -74.87
CA LEU A 167 -21.55 12.07 -75.82
C LEU A 167 -21.70 11.21 -77.07
N SER A 168 -22.06 9.93 -76.91
CA SER A 168 -22.29 9.05 -78.08
C SER A 168 -23.51 9.49 -78.89
N ARG A 169 -24.59 9.94 -78.24
CA ARG A 169 -25.75 10.54 -78.93
C ARG A 169 -25.37 11.79 -79.70
N ASP A 170 -24.62 12.71 -79.09
CA ASP A 170 -24.17 13.94 -79.72
C ASP A 170 -23.21 13.66 -80.88
N ALA A 171 -22.35 12.63 -80.76
CA ALA A 171 -21.51 12.17 -81.86
C ALA A 171 -22.33 11.61 -83.03
N ILE A 172 -23.37 10.80 -82.77
CA ILE A 172 -24.30 10.29 -83.80
C ILE A 172 -25.05 11.45 -84.47
N ILE A 173 -25.57 12.40 -83.69
CA ILE A 173 -26.26 13.59 -84.23
C ILE A 173 -25.29 14.42 -85.07
N GLY A 174 -24.08 14.65 -84.57
CA GLY A 174 -23.02 15.34 -85.32
C GLY A 174 -22.69 14.64 -86.62
N GLU A 175 -22.67 13.31 -86.65
CA GLU A 175 -22.44 12.50 -87.85
C GLU A 175 -23.63 12.50 -88.81
N GLN A 176 -24.87 12.51 -88.31
CA GLN A 176 -26.09 12.68 -89.11
C GLN A 176 -26.25 14.10 -89.67
N LEU A 177 -25.65 15.10 -89.00
CA LEU A 177 -25.60 16.49 -89.43
C LEU A 177 -24.34 16.80 -90.25
N LYS A 178 -23.42 15.83 -90.44
CA LYS A 178 -22.36 16.00 -91.44
C LYS A 178 -23.05 16.07 -92.80
N PRO A 179 -22.86 17.15 -93.56
CA PRO A 179 -23.45 17.26 -94.88
C PRO A 179 -22.94 16.09 -95.72
N ASP A 180 -23.88 15.32 -96.27
CA ASP A 180 -23.60 14.29 -97.26
C ASP A 180 -22.89 14.99 -98.43
N GLU A 181 -21.58 14.75 -98.61
CA GLU A 181 -20.80 15.34 -99.72
C GLU A 181 -21.35 14.91 -101.11
N ASN A 182 -22.35 14.02 -101.15
CA ASN A 182 -22.99 13.49 -102.36
C ASN A 182 -24.49 13.85 -102.53
N LYS A 183 -25.08 14.75 -101.72
CA LYS A 183 -26.44 15.30 -101.99
C LYS A 183 -26.38 16.80 -102.23
N GLY A 184 -26.51 17.16 -103.50
CA GLY A 184 -26.63 18.56 -103.93
C GLY A 184 -27.93 19.21 -103.45
N ASP A 185 -27.75 20.40 -102.87
CA ASP A 185 -28.60 21.60 -102.90
C ASP A 185 -30.00 21.65 -102.26
N GLU A 186 -30.59 20.58 -101.71
CA GLU A 186 -31.93 20.70 -101.09
C GLU A 186 -31.93 21.19 -99.62
N ASP A 187 -30.85 20.98 -98.86
CA ASP A 187 -30.82 21.28 -97.41
C ASP A 187 -30.62 22.77 -97.07
N LYS A 188 -30.12 23.58 -98.02
CA LYS A 188 -30.01 25.04 -97.86
C LYS A 188 -31.40 25.71 -97.85
N ASP A 189 -32.37 25.13 -98.55
CA ASP A 189 -33.71 25.70 -98.71
C ASP A 189 -34.60 25.43 -97.49
N PHE A 190 -34.37 24.33 -96.76
CA PHE A 190 -35.16 24.01 -95.57
C PHE A 190 -34.88 24.98 -94.40
N TRP A 191 -33.60 25.26 -94.11
CA TRP A 191 -33.21 26.18 -93.04
C TRP A 191 -33.51 27.65 -93.36
N SER A 192 -33.44 28.04 -94.64
CA SER A 192 -33.83 29.38 -95.08
C SER A 192 -35.35 29.58 -95.01
N MET A 193 -36.17 28.56 -95.31
CA MET A 193 -37.62 28.60 -95.10
C MET A 193 -38.00 28.72 -93.62
N ILE A 194 -37.34 28.00 -92.71
CA ILE A 194 -37.61 28.09 -91.27
C ILE A 194 -37.25 29.47 -90.72
N LYS A 195 -36.09 30.03 -91.10
CA LYS A 195 -35.72 31.41 -90.75
C LYS A 195 -36.73 32.44 -91.25
N ASN A 196 -37.20 32.30 -92.49
CA ASN A 196 -38.20 33.20 -93.08
C ASN A 196 -39.59 33.07 -92.42
N ARG A 197 -39.93 31.90 -91.85
CA ARG A 197 -41.22 31.66 -91.20
C ARG A 197 -41.22 32.10 -89.73
N LEU A 198 -40.09 32.00 -89.03
CA LEU A 198 -39.93 32.51 -87.66
C LEU A 198 -39.75 34.03 -87.64
N GLY A 199 -39.00 34.61 -88.58
CA GLY A 199 -38.83 36.07 -88.70
C GLY A 199 -40.11 36.83 -89.09
N LYS A 200 -41.12 36.15 -89.65
CA LYS A 200 -42.40 36.77 -90.02
C LYS A 200 -43.40 36.92 -88.86
N LYS A 201 -43.17 36.29 -87.70
CA LYS A 201 -44.11 36.38 -86.57
C LYS A 201 -43.83 37.53 -85.59
N GLU A 202 -42.71 38.24 -85.71
CA GLU A 202 -42.37 39.38 -84.85
C GLU A 202 -42.74 40.76 -85.45
N LEU A 203 -43.31 40.80 -86.67
CA LEU A 203 -43.70 42.06 -87.35
C LEU A 203 -45.21 42.24 -87.57
N ALA A 204 -46.06 41.38 -87.01
CA ALA A 204 -47.53 41.49 -87.08
C ALA A 204 -48.17 41.87 -85.73
N SER A 205 -47.44 42.62 -84.89
CA SER A 205 -47.97 43.25 -83.68
C SER A 205 -47.65 44.75 -83.63
N LYS A 206 -47.63 45.40 -84.80
CA LYS A 206 -47.81 46.85 -84.94
C LYS A 206 -48.71 47.12 -86.15
N ASP A 207 -49.73 47.91 -85.87
CA ASP A 207 -50.64 48.62 -86.76
C ASP A 207 -51.91 47.88 -87.23
N GLU A 208 -53.02 48.39 -86.66
CA GLU A 208 -54.47 48.27 -86.97
C GLU A 208 -55.25 47.01 -86.51
#